data_AF-A0A6G3WP87-F1
#
_entry.id   AF-A0A6G3WP87-F1
#
_cell.length_a   1.000
_cell.length_b   1.000
_cell.length_c   1.000
_cell.angle_alpha   90.00
_cell.angle_beta   90.00
_cell.angle_gamma   90.00
#
_symmetry.space_group_name_H-M   'P 1'
#
loop_
_entity.id
_entity.type
_entity.pdbx_description
1 polymer ?
#
loop_
_entity_poly.entity_id
_entity_poly.type
_entity_poly.pdbx_seq_one_letter_code
_entity_poly.pdbx_strand_id
1 'polypeptide(L)'
;RVVLDGKEVHRLPAKELARTLGLLPQSPVAPEGITVSDLVGRGRHPHQGIFSRWNEKDDAAVAAALEATHTEPLAERAVDELSGGQRQR
;
A
#
# COMPACT_ATOMS: atom_id res chain seq x y z
N ARG A 1 15.24 22.88 -4.65
CA ARG A 1 14.00 22.99 -3.84
C ARG A 1 13.02 21.97 -4.39
N VAL A 2 12.49 21.08 -3.54
CA VAL A 2 11.52 20.05 -3.95
C VAL A 2 10.14 20.42 -3.40
N VAL A 3 9.13 20.46 -4.26
CA VAL A 3 7.77 20.88 -3.92
C VAL A 3 6.74 19.85 -4.38
N LEU A 4 5.67 19.68 -3.60
CA LEU A 4 4.49 18.88 -3.91
C LEU A 4 3.26 19.76 -3.64
N ASP A 5 2.38 19.91 -4.64
CA ASP A 5 1.20 20.78 -4.57
C ASP A 5 1.50 22.20 -4.06
N GLY A 6 2.63 22.76 -4.51
CA GLY A 6 3.09 24.11 -4.12
C GLY A 6 3.69 24.23 -2.72
N LYS A 7 3.76 23.15 -1.94
CA LYS A 7 4.36 23.11 -0.59
C LYS A 7 5.73 22.44 -0.62
N GLU A 8 6.67 22.90 0.21
CA GLU A 8 7.97 22.24 0.35
C GLU A 8 7.81 20.88 1.03
N VAL A 9 8.28 19.81 0.38
CA VAL A 9 8.10 18.43 0.85
C VAL A 9 8.69 18.22 2.25
N HIS A 10 9.85 18.82 2.53
CA HIS A 10 10.53 18.72 3.83
C HIS A 10 9.79 19.41 4.98
N ARG A 11 8.74 20.20 4.69
CA ARG A 11 7.89 20.85 5.71
C ARG A 11 6.58 20.10 5.95
N LEU A 12 6.26 19.10 5.14
CA LEU A 12 5.05 18.30 5.31
C LEU A 12 5.26 17.22 6.37
N PRO A 13 4.30 17.00 7.30
CA PRO A 13 4.32 15.84 8.17
C PRO A 13 4.39 14.55 7.36
N ALA A 14 5.26 13.61 7.76
CA ALA A 14 5.48 12.36 7.01
C ALA A 14 4.18 11.58 6.73
N LYS A 15 3.25 11.58 7.69
CA LYS A 15 1.94 10.94 7.54
C LYS A 15 1.05 11.60 6.49
N GLU A 16 1.11 12.92 6.35
CA GLU A 16 0.38 13.65 5.31
C GLU A 16 0.99 13.42 3.94
N LEU A 17 2.32 13.45 3.85
CA LEU A 17 3.04 13.15 2.63
C LEU A 17 2.71 11.74 2.12
N ALA A 18 2.73 10.73 3.00
CA ALA A 18 2.45 9.34 2.65
C ALA A 18 0.99 9.07 2.24
N ARG A 19 0.05 9.99 2.46
CA ARG A 19 -1.32 9.91 1.93
C ARG A 19 -1.44 10.39 0.49
N THR A 20 -0.45 11.14 0.02
CA THR A 20 -0.47 11.80 -1.29
C THR A 20 0.56 11.20 -2.26
N LEU A 21 1.66 10.68 -1.71
CA LEU A 21 2.76 10.10 -2.47
C LEU A 21 3.01 8.65 -2.04
N GLY A 22 2.90 7.73 -3.00
CA GLY A 22 3.35 6.35 -2.88
C GLY A 22 4.66 6.11 -3.65
N LEU A 23 5.40 5.07 -3.28
CA LEU A 23 6.62 4.65 -3.96
C LEU A 23 6.54 3.15 -4.26
N LEU A 24 6.64 2.78 -5.54
CA LEU A 24 6.86 1.40 -5.97
C LEU A 24 8.36 1.22 -6.29
N PRO A 25 9.13 0.50 -5.46
CA PRO A 25 10.54 0.26 -5.75
C PRO A 25 10.71 -0.66 -6.96
N GLN A 26 11.86 -0.59 -7.64
CA GLN A 26 12.16 -1.51 -8.75
C GLN A 26 12.29 -2.97 -8.29
N SER A 27 12.77 -3.19 -7.06
CA SER A 27 12.91 -4.50 -6.44
C SER A 27 12.23 -4.52 -5.07
N PRO A 28 10.91 -4.72 -5.00
CA PRO A 28 10.21 -4.81 -3.72
C PRO A 28 10.64 -6.06 -2.95
N VAL A 29 11.07 -5.87 -1.71
CA VAL A 29 11.30 -6.98 -0.76
C VAL A 29 9.98 -7.25 -0.05
N ALA A 30 9.40 -8.41 -0.32
CA ALA A 30 8.20 -8.84 0.36
C ALA A 30 8.54 -9.38 1.75
N PRO A 31 7.78 -9.02 2.79
CA PRO A 31 7.81 -9.70 4.08
C PRO A 31 7.42 -11.17 3.93
N GLU A 32 8.04 -12.07 4.70
CA GLU A 32 7.63 -13.47 4.77
C GLU A 32 6.32 -13.63 5.54
N GLY A 33 5.56 -14.68 5.21
CA GLY A 33 4.39 -15.10 5.98
C GLY A 33 3.18 -14.18 5.90
N ILE A 34 3.06 -13.36 4.85
CA ILE A 34 1.88 -12.53 4.61
C ILE A 34 1.24 -12.83 3.26
N THR A 35 -0.07 -12.59 3.20
CA THR A 35 -0.83 -12.68 1.95
C THR A 35 -0.67 -11.41 1.09
N VAL A 36 -1.15 -11.47 -0.15
CA VAL A 36 -1.26 -10.29 -1.00
C VAL A 36 -2.19 -9.24 -0.39
N SER A 37 -3.32 -9.64 0.19
CA SER A 37 -4.25 -8.74 0.87
C SER A 37 -3.62 -8.04 2.07
N ASP A 38 -2.80 -8.75 2.87
CA ASP A 38 -2.02 -8.17 3.96
C ASP A 38 -1.02 -7.13 3.45
N LEU A 39 -0.30 -7.43 2.37
CA LEU A 39 0.69 -6.53 1.77
C LEU A 39 0.04 -5.23 1.29
N VAL A 40 -1.05 -5.34 0.53
CA VAL A 40 -1.82 -4.18 0.03
C VAL A 40 -2.42 -3.41 1.22
N GLY A 41 -2.90 -4.12 2.24
CA GLY A 41 -3.41 -3.55 3.49
C GLY A 41 -2.40 -2.68 4.23
N ARG A 42 -1.10 -3.01 4.19
CA ARG A 42 -0.05 -2.15 4.77
C ARG A 42 0.02 -0.76 4.11
N GLY A 43 -0.41 -0.64 2.86
CA GLY A 43 -0.58 0.66 2.18
C GLY A 43 -1.58 1.59 2.88
N ARG A 44 -2.48 1.06 3.72
CA ARG A 44 -3.45 1.85 4.49
C ARG A 44 -2.88 2.51 5.75
N HIS A 45 -1.64 2.18 6.15
CA HIS A 45 -1.04 2.70 7.38
C HIS A 45 -1.10 4.24 7.53
N PRO A 46 -0.84 5.08 6.49
CA PRO A 46 -0.98 6.53 6.61
C PRO A 46 -2.41 7.00 6.89
N HIS A 47 -3.43 6.22 6.53
CA HIS A 47 -4.84 6.55 6.70
C HIS A 47 -5.38 6.16 8.07
N GLN A 48 -4.73 5.25 8.79
CA GLN A 48 -5.14 4.81 10.12
C GLN A 48 -4.75 5.83 11.21
N GLY A 49 -5.66 6.13 12.14
CA GLY A 49 -5.36 6.90 13.36
C GLY A 49 -4.52 6.08 14.36
N ILE A 50 -3.87 6.75 15.32
CA ILE A 50 -3.03 6.09 16.35
C ILE A 50 -3.84 5.08 17.19
N PHE A 51 -5.15 5.31 17.33
CA PHE A 51 -6.09 4.43 18.03
C PHE A 51 -7.12 3.79 17.08
N SER A 52 -6.98 3.98 15.77
CA SER A 52 -7.89 3.36 14.81
C SER A 52 -7.63 1.86 14.76
N ARG A 53 -8.70 1.10 14.88
CA ARG A 53 -8.70 -0.30 14.45
C ARG A 53 -8.98 -0.35 12.95
N TRP A 54 -8.61 -1.48 12.37
CA TRP A 54 -9.06 -1.87 11.05
C TRP A 54 -10.60 -1.78 10.96
N ASN A 55 -11.10 -1.27 9.84
CA ASN A 55 -12.52 -1.00 9.65
C ASN A 55 -12.90 -1.20 8.17
N GLU A 56 -14.21 -1.17 7.90
CA GLU A 56 -14.78 -1.41 6.57
C GLU A 56 -14.24 -0.50 5.46
N LYS A 57 -13.81 0.73 5.78
CA LYS A 57 -13.20 1.61 4.77
C LYS A 57 -11.81 1.15 4.36
N ASP A 58 -11.09 0.48 5.26
CA ASP A 58 -9.80 -0.12 4.94
C ASP A 58 -10.00 -1.39 4.11
N ASP A 59 -10.99 -2.22 4.44
CA ASP A 59 -11.39 -3.38 3.62
C ASP A 59 -11.76 -2.94 2.19
N ALA A 60 -12.64 -1.94 2.06
CA ALA A 60 -13.07 -1.43 0.76
C ALA A 60 -11.90 -0.85 -0.06
N ALA A 61 -10.97 -0.15 0.60
CA ALA A 61 -9.79 0.41 -0.07
C ALA A 61 -8.82 -0.68 -0.55
N VAL A 62 -8.64 -1.75 0.22
CA VAL A 62 -7.82 -2.91 -0.18
C VAL A 62 -8.48 -3.64 -1.35
N ALA A 63 -9.77 -3.92 -1.27
CA ALA A 63 -10.51 -4.58 -2.34
C ALA A 63 -10.43 -3.79 -3.66
N ALA A 64 -10.65 -2.47 -3.61
CA ALA A 64 -10.55 -1.60 -4.78
C ALA A 64 -9.13 -1.56 -5.37
N ALA A 65 -8.09 -1.62 -4.54
CA ALA A 65 -6.71 -1.65 -5.00
C ALA A 65 -6.38 -2.98 -5.69
N LEU A 66 -6.83 -4.10 -5.13
CA LEU A 66 -6.68 -5.43 -5.74
C LEU A 66 -7.40 -5.50 -7.10
N GLU A 67 -8.59 -4.91 -7.19
CA GLU A 67 -9.37 -4.81 -8.43
C GLU A 67 -8.70 -3.96 -9.50
N ALA A 68 -8.20 -2.79 -9.12
CA ALA A 68 -7.51 -1.90 -10.04
C ALA A 68 -6.23 -2.53 -10.63
N THR A 69 -5.62 -3.50 -9.95
CA THR A 69 -4.39 -4.18 -10.41
C THR A 69 -4.62 -5.59 -10.93
N HIS A 70 -5.88 -6.06 -10.94
CA HIS A 70 -6.27 -7.42 -11.34
C HIS A 70 -5.53 -8.50 -10.53
N THR A 71 -5.51 -8.31 -9.21
CA THR A 71 -4.82 -9.19 -8.24
C THR A 71 -5.76 -9.79 -7.19
N GLU A 72 -7.07 -9.57 -7.28
CA GLU A 72 -8.06 -10.17 -6.38
C GLU A 72 -7.99 -11.70 -6.32
N PRO A 73 -7.79 -12.44 -7.43
CA PRO A 73 -7.62 -13.89 -7.37
C PRO A 73 -6.37 -14.34 -6.60
N LEU A 74 -5.46 -13.42 -6.30
CA LEU A 74 -4.22 -13.66 -5.57
C LEU A 74 -4.31 -13.21 -4.11
N ALA A 75 -5.42 -12.59 -3.68
CA ALA A 75 -5.55 -11.92 -2.38
C ALA A 75 -5.08 -12.78 -1.20
N GLU A 76 -5.51 -14.05 -1.16
CA GLU A 76 -5.20 -15.00 -0.08
C GLU A 76 -3.89 -15.78 -0.28
N ARG A 77 -3.20 -15.57 -1.39
CA ARG A 77 -1.93 -16.26 -1.67
C ARG A 77 -0.79 -15.58 -0.92
N ALA A 78 0.16 -16.38 -0.45
CA ALA A 78 1.38 -15.85 0.13
C ALA A 78 2.23 -15.15 -0.95
N VAL A 79 2.84 -14.01 -0.60
CA VAL A 79 3.54 -13.15 -1.56
C VAL A 79 4.81 -13.80 -2.14
N ASP A 80 5.44 -14.68 -1.38
CA ASP A 80 6.62 -15.46 -1.77
C ASP A 80 6.31 -16.48 -2.89
N GLU A 81 5.08 -17.00 -2.95
CA GLU A 81 4.62 -17.92 -4.00
C GLU A 81 4.30 -17.25 -5.35
N LEU A 82 4.33 -15.92 -5.42
CA LEU A 82 4.02 -15.20 -6.64
C LEU A 82 5.16 -15.29 -7.66
N SER A 83 4.82 -15.28 -8.94
CA SER A 83 5.81 -15.02 -9.99
C SER A 83 6.27 -13.56 -9.94
N GLY A 84 7.42 -13.25 -10.54
CA GLY A 84 7.93 -11.87 -10.61
C GLY A 84 6.93 -10.89 -11.26
N GLY A 85 6.26 -11.32 -12.34
CA GLY A 85 5.24 -10.50 -13.01
C GLY A 85 3.94 -10.34 -12.22
N GLN A 86 3.63 -11.26 -11.30
CA GLN A 86 2.52 -11.08 -10.35
C GLN A 86 2.91 -10.11 -9.23
N ARG A 87 4.14 -10.19 -8.72
CA ARG A 87 4.65 -9.24 -7.70
C ARG A 87 4.77 -7.80 -8.18
N GLN A 88 4.86 -7.58 -9.49
CA GLN A 88 4.98 -6.25 -10.07
C GLN A 88 3.63 -5.51 -10.19
N ARG A 89 2.52 -6.23 -10.17
CA ARG A 89 1.17 -5.66 -10.22
C ARG A 89 0.71 -5.31 -8.81
#